data_AF-A0A6A6TJN2-F1
#
_entry.id   AF-A0A6A6TJN2-F1
#
_cell.length_a   1.000
_cell.length_b   1.000
_cell.length_c   1.000
_cell.angle_alpha   90.00
_cell.angle_beta   90.00
_cell.angle_gamma   90.00
#
_symmetry.space_group_name_H-M   'P 1'
#
loop_
_entity.id
_entity.type
_entity.pdbx_description
1 polymer ?
#
loop_
_entity_poly.entity_id
_entity_poly.type
_entity_poly.pdbx_seq_one_letter_code
_entity_poly.pdbx_strand_id
1 'polypeptide(L)'
;METFKTLRERIEDLEARAKEGNDEAQQRLRTIGTRLPTSAQLESRVKYAFQPASRQNDDVIAIMIQLIRDLRQKYMHMAHALYIKVMPTTNDTPIYPPELYPGRRAKFYTFDDGTDIPRTVSISIIPYEYPLTADKLQVKLAKTRIPLIQWLLKLPKWPIVGEEGIVA
;
A
#
# COMPACT_ATOMS: atom_id res chain seq x y z
N MET A 1 -29.00 10.85 -1.57
CA MET A 1 -27.85 11.69 -1.18
C MET A 1 -27.02 10.85 -0.23
N GLU A 2 -25.93 10.25 -0.71
CA GLU A 2 -25.13 9.32 0.09
C GLU A 2 -24.37 10.13 1.14
N THR A 3 -24.64 9.89 2.42
CA THR A 3 -23.96 10.57 3.51
C THR A 3 -22.51 10.10 3.54
N PHE A 4 -21.57 10.97 3.20
CA PHE A 4 -20.14 10.64 3.31
C PHE A 4 -19.82 10.28 4.76
N LYS A 5 -19.41 9.02 4.98
CA LYS A 5 -18.95 8.54 6.30
C LYS A 5 -17.75 9.37 6.77
N THR A 6 -17.73 9.68 8.05
CA THR A 6 -16.57 10.25 8.76
C THR A 6 -15.40 9.27 8.77
N LEU A 7 -14.18 9.75 9.05
CA LEU A 7 -13.01 8.87 9.15
C LEU A 7 -13.19 7.83 10.27
N ARG A 8 -13.83 8.21 11.38
CA ARG A 8 -14.17 7.29 12.46
C ARG A 8 -15.05 6.13 11.98
N GLU A 9 -16.18 6.43 11.35
CA GLU A 9 -17.11 5.40 10.85
C GLU A 9 -16.44 4.49 9.80
N ARG A 10 -15.50 5.04 9.02
CA ARG A 10 -14.71 4.27 8.05
C ARG A 10 -13.70 3.36 8.74
N ILE A 11 -13.06 3.82 9.83
CA ILE A 11 -12.17 2.98 10.65
C ILE A 11 -12.97 1.86 11.32
N GLU A 12 -14.15 2.14 11.87
CA GLU A 12 -15.02 1.13 12.48
C GLU A 12 -15.46 0.05 11.48
N ASP A 13 -15.81 0.43 10.25
CA ASP A 13 -16.09 -0.52 9.15
C ASP A 13 -14.89 -1.41 8.83
N LEU A 14 -13.70 -0.81 8.76
CA LEU A 14 -12.46 -1.56 8.55
C LEU A 14 -12.18 -2.52 9.72
N GLU A 15 -12.41 -2.10 10.96
CA GLU A 15 -12.25 -2.98 12.13
C GLU A 15 -13.20 -4.17 12.11
N ALA A 16 -14.48 -3.96 11.75
CA ALA A 16 -15.45 -5.03 11.61
C ALA A 16 -15.00 -6.05 10.54
N ARG A 17 -14.63 -5.58 9.34
CA ARG A 17 -14.16 -6.43 8.24
C ARG A 17 -12.84 -7.12 8.56
N ALA A 18 -11.93 -6.45 9.27
CA ALA A 18 -10.66 -7.05 9.68
C ALA A 18 -10.85 -8.21 10.67
N LYS A 19 -11.86 -8.12 11.56
CA LYS A 19 -12.26 -9.22 12.46
C LYS A 19 -12.78 -10.43 11.69
N GLU A 20 -13.39 -10.23 10.54
CA GLU A 20 -13.82 -11.29 9.60
C GLU A 20 -12.67 -11.87 8.77
N GLY A 21 -11.43 -11.41 8.96
CA GLY A 21 -10.26 -11.89 8.22
C GLY A 21 -10.03 -11.18 6.89
N ASN A 22 -10.61 -10.00 6.67
CA ASN A 22 -10.36 -9.23 5.45
C ASN A 22 -8.94 -8.63 5.45
N ASP A 23 -8.05 -9.19 4.64
CA ASP A 23 -6.65 -8.74 4.51
C ASP A 23 -6.53 -7.27 4.10
N GLU A 24 -7.40 -6.78 3.20
CA GLU A 24 -7.41 -5.36 2.82
C GLU A 24 -7.66 -4.46 4.03
N ALA A 25 -8.67 -4.79 4.82
CA ALA A 25 -9.04 -3.99 5.97
C ALA A 25 -7.89 -3.94 6.99
N GLN A 26 -7.22 -5.08 7.22
CA GLN A 26 -6.03 -5.16 8.07
C GLN A 26 -4.86 -4.28 7.57
N GLN A 27 -4.62 -4.23 6.26
CA GLN A 27 -3.57 -3.39 5.67
C GLN A 27 -3.85 -1.90 5.84
N ARG A 28 -5.11 -1.49 5.73
CA ARG A 28 -5.54 -0.10 5.93
C ARG A 28 -5.49 0.29 7.40
N LEU A 29 -5.96 -0.57 8.29
CA LEU A 29 -5.84 -0.36 9.74
C LEU A 29 -4.38 -0.27 10.19
N ARG A 30 -3.47 -1.01 9.55
CA ARG A 30 -2.03 -0.88 9.81
C ARG A 30 -1.51 0.52 9.49
N THR A 31 -2.00 1.16 8.43
CA THR A 31 -1.68 2.57 8.11
C THR A 31 -2.13 3.48 9.25
N ILE A 32 -3.37 3.34 9.70
CA ILE A 32 -3.94 4.12 10.81
C ILE A 32 -3.14 3.90 12.11
N GLY A 33 -2.78 2.65 12.42
CA GLY A 33 -1.98 2.30 13.59
C GLY A 33 -0.55 2.85 13.55
N THR A 34 0.00 3.11 12.35
CA THR A 34 1.34 3.70 12.23
C THR A 34 1.30 5.22 12.42
N ARG A 35 0.20 5.88 12.06
CA ARG A 35 -0.02 7.31 12.21
C ARG A 35 -1.44 7.59 12.67
N LEU A 36 -1.66 7.64 13.98
CA LEU A 36 -2.99 7.84 14.54
C LEU A 36 -3.58 9.18 14.07
N PRO A 37 -4.82 9.20 13.54
CA PRO A 37 -5.52 10.43 13.22
C PRO A 37 -5.82 11.23 14.49
N THR A 38 -5.76 12.55 14.36
CA THR A 38 -6.24 13.48 15.41
C THR A 38 -7.76 13.44 15.53
N SER A 39 -8.31 13.92 16.65
CA SER A 39 -9.77 14.01 16.84
C SER A 39 -10.47 14.79 15.73
N ALA A 40 -9.86 15.88 15.23
CA ALA A 40 -10.40 16.65 14.11
C ALA A 40 -10.40 15.84 12.80
N GLN A 41 -9.38 15.03 12.55
CA GLN A 41 -9.33 14.15 11.38
C GLN A 41 -10.36 13.02 11.48
N LEU A 42 -10.62 12.49 12.69
CA LEU A 42 -11.62 11.44 12.91
C LEU A 42 -13.05 11.89 12.53
N GLU A 43 -13.42 13.12 12.86
CA GLU A 43 -14.72 13.70 12.51
C GLU A 43 -14.78 14.17 11.04
N SER A 44 -13.64 14.20 10.35
CA SER A 44 -13.59 14.66 8.96
C SER A 44 -14.17 13.63 8.00
N ARG A 45 -14.87 14.14 6.99
CA ARG A 45 -15.39 13.37 5.84
C ARG A 45 -14.44 13.38 4.64
N VAL A 46 -13.27 14.01 4.79
CA VAL A 46 -12.27 14.08 3.72
C VAL A 46 -11.39 12.82 3.70
N LYS A 47 -10.62 12.66 2.62
CA LYS A 47 -9.63 11.60 2.48
C LYS A 47 -8.59 11.66 3.60
N TYR A 48 -8.23 10.50 4.17
CA TYR A 48 -7.16 10.45 5.16
C TYR A 48 -5.80 10.81 4.54
N ALA A 49 -5.25 11.95 4.95
CA ALA A 49 -3.98 12.46 4.46
C ALA A 49 -2.80 11.81 5.21
N PHE A 50 -2.38 10.62 4.75
CA PHE A 50 -1.21 9.93 5.30
C PHE A 50 0.06 10.78 5.17
N GLN A 51 0.80 10.89 6.26
CA GLN A 51 2.08 11.59 6.32
C GLN A 51 3.23 10.56 6.27
N PRO A 52 3.92 10.41 5.12
CA PRO A 52 4.99 9.43 5.00
C PRO A 52 6.19 9.78 5.88
N ALA A 53 7.05 8.80 6.10
CA ALA A 53 8.36 9.04 6.70
C ALA A 53 9.23 9.94 5.82
N SER A 54 10.31 10.47 6.39
CA SER A 54 11.27 11.30 5.64
C SER A 54 11.79 10.55 4.42
N ARG A 55 12.05 11.27 3.32
CA ARG A 55 12.59 10.65 2.11
C ARG A 55 13.91 9.95 2.42
N GLN A 56 14.01 8.70 2.03
CA GLN A 56 15.21 7.88 2.12
C GLN A 56 15.60 7.45 0.70
N ASN A 57 16.90 7.31 0.43
CA ASN A 57 17.35 6.64 -0.78
C ASN A 57 17.17 5.12 -0.57
N ASP A 58 16.14 4.55 -1.19
CA ASP A 58 15.72 3.17 -0.97
C ASP A 58 15.47 2.48 -2.32
N ASP A 59 16.43 1.64 -2.74
CA ASP A 59 16.39 0.94 -4.03
C ASP A 59 15.16 0.03 -4.16
N VAL A 60 14.62 -0.45 -3.02
CA VAL A 60 13.39 -1.25 -3.02
C VAL A 60 12.23 -0.39 -3.50
N ILE A 61 12.12 0.86 -3.02
CA ILE A 61 11.08 1.79 -3.48
C ILE A 61 11.24 2.07 -4.97
N ALA A 62 12.47 2.29 -5.45
CA ALA A 62 12.72 2.52 -6.87
C ALA A 62 12.25 1.35 -7.74
N ILE A 63 12.54 0.11 -7.33
CA ILE A 63 12.10 -1.10 -8.02
C ILE A 63 10.59 -1.28 -7.95
N MET A 64 9.95 -1.01 -6.81
CA MET A 64 8.49 -1.05 -6.70
C MET A 64 7.82 -0.05 -7.63
N ILE A 65 8.35 1.17 -7.72
CA ILE A 65 7.86 2.21 -8.63
C ILE A 65 8.02 1.77 -10.10
N GLN A 66 9.18 1.23 -10.47
CA GLN A 66 9.41 0.74 -11.82
C GLN A 66 8.46 -0.42 -12.17
N LEU A 67 8.30 -1.37 -11.25
CA LEU A 67 7.38 -2.49 -11.42
C LEU A 67 5.94 -2.02 -11.68
N ILE A 68 5.45 -1.05 -10.90
CA ILE A 68 4.11 -0.48 -11.07
C ILE A 68 3.98 0.17 -12.46
N ARG A 69 5.02 0.89 -12.92
CA ARG A 69 5.04 1.51 -14.26
C ARG A 69 4.99 0.46 -15.38
N ASP A 70 5.71 -0.64 -15.22
CA ASP A 70 5.77 -1.72 -16.21
C ASP A 70 4.44 -2.49 -16.27
N LEU A 71 3.86 -2.81 -15.10
CA LEU A 71 2.54 -3.46 -15.02
C LEU A 71 1.45 -2.61 -15.66
N ARG A 72 1.50 -1.28 -15.48
CA ARG A 72 0.60 -0.34 -16.15
C ARG A 72 0.69 -0.43 -17.68
N GLN A 73 1.89 -0.54 -18.24
CA GLN A 73 2.05 -0.64 -19.69
C GLN A 73 1.52 -1.97 -20.24
N LYS A 74 1.71 -3.05 -19.47
CA LYS A 74 1.33 -4.41 -19.89
C LYS A 74 -0.15 -4.72 -19.70
N TYR A 75 -0.78 -4.14 -18.68
CA TYR A 75 -2.15 -4.43 -18.30
C TYR A 75 -2.98 -3.15 -18.34
N MET A 76 -3.64 -2.87 -19.47
CA MET A 76 -4.54 -1.70 -19.61
C MET A 76 -5.64 -1.68 -18.54
N HIS A 77 -6.10 -2.86 -18.13
CA HIS A 77 -7.07 -3.00 -17.05
C HIS A 77 -6.51 -2.69 -15.66
N MET A 78 -5.21 -2.35 -15.52
CA MET A 78 -4.61 -1.77 -14.34
C MET A 78 -4.40 -0.26 -14.50
N ALA A 79 -5.00 0.39 -15.50
CA ALA A 79 -4.92 1.84 -15.66
C ALA A 79 -5.37 2.57 -14.39
N HIS A 80 -6.27 2.06 -13.56
CA HIS A 80 -6.58 2.70 -12.27
C HIS A 80 -5.42 2.65 -11.25
N ALA A 81 -4.46 1.74 -11.41
CA ALA A 81 -3.21 1.76 -10.66
C ALA A 81 -2.26 2.91 -11.09
N LEU A 82 -2.68 3.77 -12.04
CA LEU A 82 -1.97 4.97 -12.51
C LEU A 82 -1.49 5.90 -11.39
N TYR A 83 -2.10 5.82 -10.20
CA TYR A 83 -1.83 6.72 -9.09
C TYR A 83 -1.24 6.03 -7.87
N ILE A 84 -0.85 4.74 -7.95
CA ILE A 84 -0.23 4.08 -6.80
C ILE A 84 1.10 4.76 -6.47
N LYS A 85 1.11 5.49 -5.34
CA LYS A 85 2.32 6.07 -4.77
C LYS A 85 2.85 5.11 -3.72
N VAL A 86 4.14 4.82 -3.79
CA VAL A 86 4.85 3.99 -2.82
C VAL A 86 5.70 4.89 -1.94
N MET A 87 5.55 4.76 -0.62
CA MET A 87 6.21 5.59 0.37
C MET A 87 6.75 4.74 1.52
N PRO A 88 7.84 5.16 2.18
CA PRO A 88 8.27 4.53 3.41
C PRO A 88 7.23 4.80 4.52
N THR A 89 6.84 3.74 5.23
CA THR A 89 5.87 3.88 6.33
C THR A 89 6.54 4.45 7.59
N THR A 90 7.76 4.03 7.88
CA THR A 90 8.54 4.40 9.07
C THR A 90 9.90 4.99 8.67
N ASN A 91 10.57 5.66 9.63
CA ASN A 91 11.95 6.15 9.45
C ASN A 91 13.01 5.03 9.58
N ASP A 92 12.59 3.76 9.56
CA ASP A 92 13.51 2.62 9.62
C ASP A 92 14.48 2.65 8.44
N THR A 93 15.72 2.23 8.65
CA THR A 93 16.71 2.12 7.56
C THR A 93 16.15 1.23 6.44
N PRO A 94 16.56 1.46 5.18
CA PRO A 94 16.28 0.55 4.07
C PRO A 94 16.64 -0.90 4.40
N ILE A 95 16.02 -1.84 3.67
CA ILE A 95 16.32 -3.27 3.76
C ILE A 95 17.27 -3.73 2.67
N TYR A 96 17.77 -2.82 1.84
CA TYR A 96 18.71 -3.11 0.76
C TYR A 96 19.67 -1.92 0.65
N PRO A 97 20.97 -2.13 0.36
CA PRO A 97 21.62 -3.41 0.06
C PRO A 97 21.93 -4.28 1.30
N PRO A 98 22.06 -5.62 1.15
CA PRO A 98 22.23 -6.56 2.25
C PRO A 98 23.46 -6.32 3.12
N GLU A 99 24.54 -5.84 2.51
CA GLU A 99 25.83 -5.59 3.15
C GLU A 99 25.75 -4.44 4.15
N LEU A 100 24.89 -3.45 3.89
CA LEU A 100 24.68 -2.30 4.77
C LEU A 100 23.69 -2.61 5.90
N TYR A 101 22.78 -3.57 5.69
CA TYR A 101 21.69 -3.88 6.61
C TYR A 101 21.54 -5.39 6.88
N PRO A 102 22.54 -6.02 7.52
CA PRO A 102 22.51 -7.45 7.78
C PRO A 102 21.30 -7.82 8.68
N GLY A 103 20.64 -8.92 8.35
CA GLY A 103 19.50 -9.45 9.12
C GLY A 103 18.16 -8.75 8.90
N ARG A 104 18.11 -7.55 8.29
CA ARG A 104 16.85 -6.87 7.94
C ARG A 104 16.29 -7.40 6.63
N ARG A 105 15.39 -8.39 6.72
CA ARG A 105 14.77 -9.01 5.54
C ARG A 105 13.40 -8.45 5.17
N ALA A 106 12.82 -7.56 5.98
CA ALA A 106 11.51 -6.98 5.71
C ALA A 106 11.35 -5.56 6.30
N LYS A 107 10.55 -4.73 5.63
CA LYS A 107 10.19 -3.35 6.06
C LYS A 107 8.78 -3.00 5.62
N PHE A 108 8.13 -2.10 6.34
CA PHE A 108 6.80 -1.61 5.98
C PHE A 108 6.87 -0.51 4.93
N TYR A 109 6.04 -0.65 3.90
CA TYR A 109 5.82 0.36 2.87
C TYR A 109 4.33 0.63 2.73
N THR A 110 4.01 1.89 2.45
CA THR A 110 2.64 2.37 2.27
C THR A 110 2.38 2.62 0.80
N PHE A 111 1.31 2.00 0.28
CA PHE A 111 0.81 2.14 -1.07
C PHE A 111 -0.47 2.97 -1.03
N ASP A 112 -0.40 4.22 -1.51
CA ASP A 112 -1.58 5.07 -1.73
C ASP A 112 -2.10 4.81 -3.13
N ASP A 113 -3.14 3.98 -3.21
CA ASP A 113 -3.83 3.57 -4.44
C ASP A 113 -4.98 4.53 -4.83
N GLY A 114 -4.97 5.77 -4.31
CA GLY A 114 -6.02 6.74 -4.57
C GLY A 114 -7.27 6.54 -3.73
N THR A 115 -7.41 5.41 -3.03
CA THR A 115 -8.51 5.17 -2.10
C THR A 115 -8.39 6.02 -0.83
N ASP A 116 -9.37 5.90 0.05
CA ASP A 116 -9.49 6.77 1.21
C ASP A 116 -8.36 6.63 2.25
N ILE A 117 -8.02 5.40 2.63
CA ILE A 117 -6.95 5.10 3.60
C ILE A 117 -5.89 4.24 2.91
N PRO A 118 -4.64 4.70 2.69
CA PRO A 118 -3.61 3.91 2.03
C PRO A 118 -3.37 2.53 2.68
N ARG A 119 -2.77 1.60 1.94
CA ARG A 119 -2.45 0.25 2.43
C ARG A 119 -1.01 0.19 2.91
N THR A 120 -0.79 -0.24 4.14
CA THR A 120 0.56 -0.50 4.64
C THR A 120 0.82 -2.00 4.67
N VAL A 121 1.89 -2.43 4.01
CA VAL A 121 2.29 -3.85 3.91
C VAL A 121 3.75 -4.06 4.24
N SER A 122 4.08 -5.25 4.75
CA SER A 122 5.47 -5.65 4.96
C SER A 122 6.03 -6.25 3.68
N ILE A 123 7.07 -5.63 3.12
CA ILE A 123 7.79 -6.14 1.95
C ILE A 123 9.05 -6.85 2.44
N SER A 124 9.27 -8.06 1.96
CA SER A 124 10.49 -8.85 2.16
C SER A 124 11.17 -9.18 0.84
N ILE A 125 12.48 -9.39 0.88
CA ILE A 125 13.30 -9.74 -0.29
C ILE A 125 13.73 -11.21 -0.17
N ILE A 126 13.33 -12.05 -1.13
CA ILE A 126 13.62 -13.50 -1.15
C ILE A 126 13.91 -13.96 -2.60
N PRO A 127 15.10 -14.53 -2.89
CA PRO A 127 16.28 -14.61 -2.03
C PRO A 127 16.86 -13.22 -1.70
N TYR A 128 17.48 -13.09 -0.52
CA TYR A 128 18.09 -11.84 -0.04
C TYR A 128 19.52 -11.68 -0.58
N GLU A 129 19.63 -11.40 -1.88
CA GLU A 129 20.89 -11.41 -2.62
C GLU A 129 20.92 -10.34 -3.72
N TYR A 130 22.11 -10.02 -4.22
CA TYR A 130 22.34 -9.17 -5.38
C TYR A 130 22.19 -9.98 -6.70
N PRO A 131 21.65 -9.40 -7.79
CA PRO A 131 21.01 -8.08 -7.89
C PRO A 131 19.58 -8.09 -7.32
N LEU A 132 19.12 -6.93 -6.83
CA LEU A 132 17.71 -6.75 -6.45
C LEU A 132 16.84 -6.64 -7.71
N THR A 133 15.83 -7.50 -7.79
CA THR A 133 14.87 -7.55 -8.89
C THR A 133 13.45 -7.63 -8.35
N ALA A 134 12.47 -7.21 -9.15
CA ALA A 134 11.07 -7.10 -8.74
C ALA A 134 10.45 -8.45 -8.32
N ASP A 135 10.88 -9.56 -8.93
CA ASP A 135 10.43 -10.93 -8.63
C ASP A 135 10.88 -11.43 -7.25
N LYS A 136 11.93 -10.84 -6.68
CA LYS A 136 12.41 -11.13 -5.32
C LYS A 136 11.58 -10.45 -4.24
N LEU A 137 10.74 -9.47 -4.60
CA LEU A 137 9.91 -8.75 -3.64
C LEU A 137 8.63 -9.54 -3.32
N GLN A 138 8.39 -9.76 -2.04
CA GLN A 138 7.21 -10.45 -1.54
C GLN A 138 6.50 -9.61 -0.49
N VAL A 139 5.18 -9.54 -0.60
CA VAL A 139 4.28 -8.97 0.42
C VAL A 139 3.98 -10.04 1.45
N LYS A 140 4.28 -9.76 2.72
CA LYS A 140 3.91 -10.62 3.85
C LYS A 140 2.55 -10.18 4.40
N LEU A 141 1.55 -11.05 4.26
CA LEU A 141 0.21 -10.90 4.83
C LEU A 141 0.01 -11.98 5.88
N ALA A 142 -0.19 -11.63 7.16
CA ALA A 142 -0.38 -12.59 8.26
C ALA A 142 0.52 -13.85 8.16
N LYS A 143 -0.02 -14.96 7.65
CA LYS A 143 0.65 -16.28 7.49
C LYS A 143 1.13 -16.58 6.06
N THR A 144 0.84 -15.73 5.09
CA THR A 144 1.17 -15.93 3.68
C THR A 144 2.23 -14.93 3.21
N ARG A 145 2.98 -15.36 2.19
CA ARG A 145 3.87 -14.48 1.42
C ARG A 145 3.42 -14.55 -0.03
N ILE A 146 3.23 -13.40 -0.64
CA ILE A 146 2.72 -13.29 -2.01
C ILE A 146 3.73 -12.47 -2.81
N PRO A 147 4.18 -12.92 -4.00
CA PRO A 147 4.99 -12.09 -4.88
C PRO A 147 4.36 -10.72 -5.09
N LEU A 148 5.14 -9.65 -5.04
CA LEU A 148 4.63 -8.28 -5.11
C LEU A 148 3.79 -8.06 -6.38
N ILE A 149 4.23 -8.61 -7.51
CA ILE A 149 3.49 -8.59 -8.79
C ILE A 149 2.08 -9.14 -8.63
N GLN A 150 1.96 -10.34 -8.02
CA GLN A 150 0.67 -10.99 -7.83
C GLN A 150 -0.21 -10.22 -6.84
N TRP A 151 0.37 -9.60 -5.81
CA TRP A 151 -0.38 -8.78 -4.88
C TRP A 151 -0.91 -7.49 -5.56
N LEU A 152 -0.08 -6.80 -6.34
CA LEU A 152 -0.47 -5.60 -7.10
C LEU A 152 -1.60 -5.90 -8.09
N LEU A 153 -1.56 -7.05 -8.76
CA LEU A 153 -2.60 -7.50 -9.70
C LEU A 153 -3.94 -7.85 -9.03
N LYS A 154 -3.95 -8.08 -7.70
CA LYS A 154 -5.16 -8.39 -6.93
C LYS A 154 -5.83 -7.16 -6.31
N LEU A 155 -5.21 -5.99 -6.40
CA LEU A 155 -5.79 -4.77 -5.84
C LEU A 155 -7.13 -4.46 -6.54
N PRO A 156 -8.14 -3.98 -5.79
CA PRO A 156 -9.46 -3.73 -6.36
C PRO A 156 -9.36 -2.69 -7.48
N LYS A 157 -10.07 -2.97 -8.57
CA LYS A 157 -10.18 -2.07 -9.71
C LYS A 157 -11.03 -0.88 -9.28
N TRP A 158 -10.53 0.34 -9.45
CA TRP A 158 -11.41 1.49 -9.38
C TRP A 158 -12.33 1.48 -10.60
N PRO A 159 -13.64 1.76 -10.44
CA PRO A 159 -14.48 2.04 -11.59
C PRO A 159 -13.86 3.22 -12.34
N ILE A 160 -13.65 3.08 -13.64
CA ILE A 160 -13.26 4.20 -14.49
C ILE A 160 -14.49 5.08 -14.56
N VAL A 161 -14.49 6.17 -13.78
CA VAL A 161 -15.52 7.20 -13.89
C VAL A 161 -15.07 8.09 -15.04
N GLY A 162 -15.64 7.88 -16.23
CA GLY A 162 -15.54 8.86 -17.31
C GLY A 162 -16.32 10.11 -16.93
N GLU A 163 -16.02 11.26 -17.55
CA GLU A 163 -16.83 12.49 -17.41
C GLU A 163 -18.31 12.28 -17.77
N GLU A 164 -18.65 11.15 -18.44
CA GLU A 164 -20.02 10.76 -18.82
C GLU A 164 -20.66 9.66 -17.95
N GLY A 165 -20.05 9.28 -16.83
CA GLY A 165 -20.60 8.25 -15.92
C GLY A 165 -19.80 6.94 -15.90
N ILE A 166 -20.25 6.01 -15.04
CA ILE A 166 -19.57 4.73 -14.77
C ILE A 166 -19.58 3.88 -16.04
N VAL A 167 -18.41 3.64 -16.64
CA VAL A 167 -18.24 2.61 -17.66
C VAL A 167 -17.97 1.29 -16.92
N ALA A 168 -18.95 0.40 -16.96
CA ALA A 168 -18.93 -0.92 -16.33
C ALA A 168 -17.86 -1.86 -16.95
#